data_AF-A0A8C0WUI9-F1
#
_entry.id   AF-A0A8C0WUI9-F1
#
_cell.length_a   1.000
_cell.length_b   1.000
_cell.length_c   1.000
_cell.angle_alpha   90.00
_cell.angle_beta   90.00
_cell.angle_gamma   90.00
#
_symmetry.space_group_name_H-M   'P 1'
#
loop_
_entity.id
_entity.type
_entity.pdbx_description
1 polymer ?
#
loop_
_entity_poly.entity_id
_entity_poly.type
_entity_poly.pdbx_seq_one_letter_code
_entity_poly.pdbx_strand_id
1 'polypeptide(L)'
;MVEIWSCMNSSLPGVFKKSDGWVGLGCCELAIALECRQACKQASSKNDISKVCRKEYENALFSCISRNEMGSVCCSYAGHHTNCREYCQAIFRTDSSPGPSQIKAVENYCASISPQLIHCVNNYTQSYPMRNPTDSK
;
A
#
# COMPACT_ATOMS: atom_id res chain seq x y z
N MET A 1 19.60 23.03 -36.25
CA MET A 1 20.29 21.93 -35.54
C MET A 1 19.33 21.45 -34.47
N VAL A 2 19.07 20.13 -34.42
CA VAL A 2 17.92 19.50 -33.74
C VAL A 2 18.12 19.50 -32.21
N GLU A 3 17.13 19.99 -31.45
CA GLU A 3 17.08 19.88 -29.99
C GLU A 3 16.78 18.43 -29.58
N ILE A 4 17.84 17.67 -29.34
CA ILE A 4 17.80 16.38 -28.66
C ILE A 4 17.73 16.67 -27.16
N TRP A 5 16.53 16.91 -26.62
CA TRP A 5 16.25 16.72 -25.19
C TRP A 5 14.80 16.23 -24.95
N SER A 6 14.33 15.35 -25.85
CA SER A 6 13.07 14.59 -25.72
C SER A 6 13.18 13.37 -24.79
N CYS A 7 13.86 13.47 -23.65
CA CYS A 7 13.96 12.36 -22.69
C CYS A 7 13.76 12.80 -21.23
N MET A 8 12.80 13.69 -20.98
CA MET A 8 12.28 13.93 -19.62
C MET A 8 10.99 13.16 -19.31
N ASN A 9 10.65 12.14 -20.10
CA ASN A 9 9.48 11.28 -19.90
C ASN A 9 9.82 9.80 -19.65
N SER A 10 11.05 9.50 -19.22
CA SER A 10 11.46 8.16 -18.77
C SER A 10 11.78 8.19 -17.28
N SER A 11 10.74 8.41 -16.46
CA SER A 11 10.83 8.10 -15.04
C SER A 11 10.99 6.58 -14.92
N LEU A 12 12.15 6.15 -14.43
CA LEU A 12 12.41 4.79 -13.96
C LEU A 12 11.23 4.27 -13.11
N PRO A 13 10.72 3.05 -13.35
CA PRO A 13 9.69 2.46 -12.50
C PRO A 13 10.36 2.01 -11.19
N GLY A 14 10.48 2.92 -10.22
CA GLY A 14 11.11 2.55 -8.96
C GLY A 14 11.25 3.64 -7.90
N VAL A 15 11.21 4.92 -8.28
CA VAL A 15 11.28 6.02 -7.31
C VAL A 15 10.31 7.13 -7.72
N PHE A 16 9.01 6.83 -7.64
CA PHE A 16 8.04 7.91 -7.51
C PHE A 16 8.36 8.62 -6.19
N LYS A 17 8.94 9.82 -6.30
CA LYS A 17 8.75 10.88 -5.31
C LYS A 17 7.26 10.83 -4.98
N LYS A 18 6.91 10.43 -3.75
CA LYS A 18 5.55 10.55 -3.21
C LYS A 18 5.14 12.00 -3.44
N SER A 19 4.33 12.25 -4.46
CA SER A 19 3.44 13.38 -4.39
C SER A 19 2.63 13.21 -3.10
N ASP A 20 2.26 14.31 -2.47
CA ASP A 20 1.32 14.35 -1.34
C ASP A 20 -0.10 13.90 -1.75
N GLY A 21 -0.18 12.85 -2.56
CA GLY A 21 -1.39 12.20 -3.03
C GLY A 21 -1.82 11.10 -2.07
N TRP A 22 -3.13 10.88 -2.05
CA TRP A 22 -3.75 9.83 -1.28
C TRP A 22 -3.12 8.45 -1.55
N VAL A 23 -2.83 7.70 -0.48
CA VAL A 23 -2.17 6.39 -0.54
C VAL A 23 -2.97 5.32 -1.30
N GLY A 24 -4.25 5.59 -1.56
CA GLY A 24 -5.13 4.75 -2.38
C GLY A 24 -4.90 4.87 -3.89
N LEU A 25 -4.18 5.90 -4.38
CA LEU A 25 -4.00 6.12 -5.82
C LEU A 25 -3.32 4.95 -6.55
N GLY A 26 -2.38 4.27 -5.87
CA GLY A 26 -1.72 3.08 -6.41
C GLY A 26 -2.67 1.88 -6.63
N CYS A 27 -3.86 1.90 -6.02
CA CYS A 27 -4.85 0.83 -6.14
C CYS A 27 -5.83 1.05 -7.29
N CYS A 28 -5.89 2.24 -7.90
CA CYS A 28 -6.94 2.59 -8.84
C CYS A 28 -7.01 1.70 -10.08
N GLU A 29 -5.89 1.11 -10.51
CA GLU A 29 -5.89 0.18 -11.66
C GLU A 29 -6.63 -1.15 -11.37
N LEU A 30 -6.87 -1.47 -10.10
CA LEU A 30 -7.66 -2.62 -9.68
C LEU A 30 -9.17 -2.39 -9.82
N ALA A 31 -9.59 -1.17 -10.15
CA ALA A 31 -11.00 -0.86 -10.37
C ALA A 31 -11.53 -1.55 -11.64
N ILE A 32 -12.65 -2.26 -11.52
CA ILE A 32 -13.33 -2.97 -12.60
C ILE A 32 -14.04 -1.98 -13.53
N ALA A 33 -14.84 -1.07 -12.97
CA ALA A 33 -15.58 -0.09 -13.73
C ALA A 33 -14.67 1.07 -14.16
N LEU A 34 -14.75 1.47 -15.44
CA LEU A 34 -13.96 2.56 -15.99
C LEU A 34 -14.24 3.90 -15.28
N GLU A 35 -15.51 4.18 -14.99
CA GLU A 35 -15.95 5.39 -14.28
C GLU A 35 -15.37 5.44 -12.86
N CYS A 36 -15.39 4.31 -12.14
CA CYS A 36 -14.78 4.20 -10.82
C CYS A 36 -13.26 4.40 -10.90
N ARG A 37 -12.59 3.79 -11.88
CA ARG A 37 -11.14 3.97 -12.11
C ARG A 37 -10.76 5.43 -12.31
N GLN A 38 -11.51 6.13 -13.15
CA GLN A 38 -11.28 7.55 -13.45
C GLN A 38 -11.53 8.42 -12.21
N ALA A 39 -12.62 8.18 -11.48
CA ALA A 39 -12.90 8.86 -10.22
C ALA A 39 -11.80 8.62 -9.18
N CYS A 40 -11.31 7.38 -9.07
CA CYS A 40 -10.23 7.00 -8.15
C CYS A 40 -8.93 7.76 -8.44
N LYS A 41 -8.54 7.90 -9.70
CA LYS A 41 -7.33 8.63 -10.10
C LYS A 41 -7.36 10.13 -9.75
N GLN A 42 -8.55 10.68 -9.54
CA GLN A 42 -8.76 12.09 -9.19
C GLN A 42 -9.09 12.28 -7.69
N ALA A 43 -9.22 11.19 -6.95
CA ALA A 43 -9.64 11.23 -5.55
C ALA A 43 -8.51 11.62 -4.61
N SER A 44 -8.87 12.30 -3.53
CA SER A 44 -7.97 12.65 -2.42
C SER A 44 -8.25 11.82 -1.17
N SER A 45 -9.30 11.00 -1.18
CA SER A 45 -9.66 10.10 -0.08
C SER A 45 -10.57 8.96 -0.55
N LYS A 46 -10.68 7.92 0.27
CA LYS A 46 -11.63 6.81 0.07
C LYS A 46 -13.09 7.27 0.02
N ASN A 47 -13.42 8.36 0.72
CA ASN A 47 -14.78 8.89 0.76
C ASN A 47 -15.18 9.53 -0.58
N ASP A 48 -14.23 10.12 -1.31
CA ASP A 48 -14.49 10.77 -2.60
C ASP A 48 -14.99 9.77 -3.64
N ILE A 49 -14.43 8.55 -3.61
CA ILE A 49 -14.82 7.49 -4.55
C ILE A 49 -16.04 6.71 -4.11
N SER A 50 -16.42 6.75 -2.82
CA SER A 50 -17.51 5.92 -2.29
C SER A 50 -18.88 6.23 -2.92
N LYS A 51 -19.02 7.39 -3.58
CA LYS A 51 -20.23 7.78 -4.34
C LYS A 51 -20.31 7.17 -5.73
N VAL A 52 -19.17 6.81 -6.32
CA VAL A 52 -19.04 6.31 -7.70
C VAL A 52 -18.70 4.82 -7.70
N CYS A 53 -17.72 4.43 -6.90
CA CYS A 53 -17.26 3.06 -6.73
C CYS A 53 -18.11 2.35 -5.68
N ARG A 54 -18.83 1.30 -6.10
CA ARG A 54 -19.56 0.45 -5.16
C ARG A 54 -18.66 -0.64 -4.61
N LYS A 55 -18.54 -0.71 -3.29
CA LYS A 55 -17.68 -1.67 -2.60
C LYS A 55 -17.98 -3.13 -2.96
N GLU A 56 -19.26 -3.47 -3.17
CA GLU A 56 -19.72 -4.81 -3.54
C GLU A 56 -19.15 -5.31 -4.88
N TYR A 57 -18.91 -4.41 -5.83
CA TYR A 57 -18.35 -4.73 -7.13
C TYR A 57 -16.83 -4.51 -7.18
N GLU A 58 -16.31 -3.53 -6.45
CA GLU A 58 -14.92 -3.09 -6.49
C GLU A 58 -14.05 -3.68 -5.36
N ASN A 59 -14.24 -4.97 -5.06
CA ASN A 59 -13.63 -5.61 -3.89
C ASN A 59 -12.09 -5.52 -3.85
N ALA A 60 -11.42 -5.74 -4.99
CA ALA A 60 -9.95 -5.68 -5.09
C ALA A 60 -9.42 -4.27 -4.82
N LEU A 61 -10.04 -3.26 -5.43
CA LEU A 61 -9.75 -1.84 -5.22
C LEU A 61 -9.87 -1.47 -3.73
N PHE A 62 -11.03 -1.73 -3.11
CA PHE A 62 -11.28 -1.33 -1.73
C PHE A 62 -10.41 -2.09 -0.72
N SER A 63 -10.06 -3.34 -1.01
CA SER A 63 -9.13 -4.13 -0.19
C SER A 63 -7.72 -3.56 -0.24
N CYS A 64 -7.21 -3.24 -1.44
CA CYS A 64 -5.92 -2.58 -1.62
C CYS A 64 -5.87 -1.21 -0.93
N ILE A 65 -6.91 -0.38 -1.10
CA ILE A 65 -6.99 0.94 -0.46
C ILE A 65 -6.93 0.79 1.07
N SER A 66 -7.74 -0.09 1.63
CA SER A 66 -7.82 -0.26 3.09
C SER A 66 -6.49 -0.77 3.66
N ARG A 67 -5.78 -1.64 2.92
CA ARG A 67 -4.43 -2.10 3.27
C ARG A 67 -3.41 -0.96 3.23
N ASN A 68 -3.42 -0.14 2.17
CA ASN A 68 -2.51 0.98 2.03
C ASN A 68 -2.75 2.08 3.08
N GLU A 69 -4.01 2.38 3.40
CA GLU A 69 -4.38 3.32 4.48
C GLU A 69 -3.91 2.81 5.83
N MET A 70 -4.14 1.53 6.14
CA MET A 70 -3.64 0.90 7.37
C MET A 70 -2.11 0.92 7.42
N GLY A 71 -1.42 0.58 6.33
CA GLY A 71 0.03 0.62 6.26
C GLY A 71 0.59 2.02 6.43
N SER A 72 -0.08 3.03 5.86
CA SER A 72 0.29 4.43 6.07
C SER A 72 0.23 4.82 7.54
N VAL A 73 -0.84 4.42 8.25
CA VAL A 73 -0.98 4.66 9.71
C VAL A 73 0.08 3.87 10.49
N CYS A 74 0.18 2.55 10.32
CA CYS A 74 1.13 1.73 11.07
C CYS A 74 2.58 2.20 10.87
N CYS A 75 2.98 2.49 9.63
CA CYS A 75 4.36 2.87 9.33
C CYS A 75 4.68 4.33 9.64
N SER A 76 3.66 5.16 9.96
CA SER A 76 3.88 6.52 10.46
C SER A 76 4.54 6.51 11.85
N TYR A 77 4.23 5.49 12.68
CA TYR A 77 4.80 5.32 14.02
C TYR A 77 6.31 5.06 14.04
N ALA A 78 6.93 4.78 12.88
CA ALA A 78 8.39 4.68 12.76
C ALA A 78 9.10 6.04 12.89
N GLY A 79 8.37 7.17 12.84
CA GLY A 79 8.96 8.50 12.95
C GLY A 79 10.03 8.73 11.88
N HIS A 80 11.21 9.22 12.27
CA HIS A 80 12.33 9.48 11.37
C HIS A 80 13.17 8.23 11.02
N HIS A 81 12.85 7.06 11.59
CA HIS A 81 13.59 5.83 11.31
C HIS A 81 13.20 5.24 9.95
N THR A 82 13.94 5.63 8.92
CA THR A 82 13.70 5.25 7.53
C THR A 82 13.71 3.73 7.32
N ASN A 83 14.68 3.02 7.91
CA ASN A 83 14.80 1.56 7.75
C ASN A 83 13.56 0.83 8.30
N CYS A 84 13.15 1.15 9.53
CA CYS A 84 11.95 0.56 10.12
C CYS A 84 10.68 0.90 9.30
N ARG A 85 10.58 2.15 8.82
CA ARG A 85 9.49 2.58 7.94
C ARG A 85 9.46 1.78 6.64
N GLU A 86 10.59 1.50 6.02
CA GLU A 86 10.69 0.71 4.79
C GLU A 86 10.28 -0.75 4.98
N TYR A 87 10.81 -1.41 6.02
CA TYR A 87 10.41 -2.77 6.37
C TYR A 87 8.91 -2.86 6.69
N CYS A 88 8.39 -1.89 7.44
CA CYS A 88 6.95 -1.82 7.71
C CYS A 88 6.15 -1.68 6.42
N GLN A 89 6.52 -0.77 5.51
CA GLN A 89 5.78 -0.58 4.25
C GLN A 89 5.79 -1.83 3.38
N ALA A 90 6.85 -2.64 3.42
CA ALA A 90 6.92 -3.88 2.67
C ALA A 90 5.81 -4.88 3.05
N ILE A 91 5.33 -4.87 4.30
CA ILE A 91 4.21 -5.70 4.78
C ILE A 91 2.91 -5.37 4.05
N PHE A 92 2.69 -4.09 3.72
CA PHE A 92 1.42 -3.61 3.17
C PHE A 92 1.46 -3.45 1.64
N ARG A 93 2.62 -3.61 0.99
CA ARG A 93 2.77 -3.48 -0.47
C ARG A 93 2.26 -4.71 -1.23
N THR A 94 2.29 -5.90 -0.65
CA THR A 94 1.95 -7.14 -1.35
C THR A 94 0.45 -7.42 -1.31
N ASP A 95 -0.09 -7.91 -2.43
CA ASP A 95 -1.47 -8.44 -2.51
C ASP A 95 -1.67 -9.77 -1.78
N SER A 96 -0.57 -10.42 -1.42
CA SER A 96 -0.53 -11.61 -0.59
C SER A 96 -0.35 -11.26 0.89
N SER A 97 -0.79 -12.18 1.76
CA SER A 97 -0.43 -12.15 3.18
C SER A 97 1.09 -12.05 3.34
N PRO A 98 1.58 -11.17 4.23
CA PRO A 98 3.01 -10.99 4.46
C PRO A 98 3.63 -12.28 4.99
N GLY A 99 4.77 -12.71 4.47
CA GLY A 99 5.42 -13.96 4.89
C GLY A 99 6.09 -13.87 6.26
N PRO A 100 6.35 -15.00 6.96
CA PRO A 100 6.94 -15.00 8.30
C PRO A 100 8.30 -14.29 8.38
N SER A 101 9.10 -14.38 7.31
CA SER A 101 10.39 -13.69 7.21
C SER A 101 10.26 -12.17 7.16
N GLN A 102 9.23 -11.65 6.49
CA GLN A 102 8.96 -10.21 6.41
C GLN A 102 8.49 -9.69 7.77
N ILE A 103 7.61 -10.42 8.45
CA ILE A 103 7.12 -10.07 9.80
C ILE A 103 8.30 -10.03 10.78
N LYS A 104 9.14 -11.07 10.77
CA LYS A 104 10.32 -11.14 11.64
C LYS A 104 11.33 -10.02 11.37
N ALA A 105 11.49 -9.61 10.11
CA ALA A 105 12.33 -8.47 9.77
C ALA A 105 11.80 -7.17 10.41
N VAL A 106 10.49 -6.93 10.34
CA VAL A 106 9.87 -5.76 11.00
C VAL A 106 10.07 -5.81 12.51
N GLU A 107 9.84 -6.96 13.15
CA GLU A 107 10.07 -7.13 14.59
C GLU A 107 11.52 -6.78 14.97
N ASN A 108 12.50 -7.35 14.26
CA ASN A 108 13.91 -7.13 14.56
C ASN A 108 14.33 -5.66 14.43
N TYR A 109 13.84 -4.94 13.41
CA TYR A 109 14.26 -3.56 13.15
C TYR A 109 13.41 -2.52 13.88
N CYS A 110 12.14 -2.82 14.20
CA CYS A 110 11.20 -1.84 14.74
C CYS A 110 10.87 -2.03 16.22
N ALA A 111 11.12 -3.19 16.83
CA ALA A 111 10.69 -3.44 18.22
C ALA A 111 11.29 -2.49 19.25
N SER A 112 12.56 -2.11 19.09
CA SER A 112 13.22 -1.13 19.95
C SER A 112 12.88 0.33 19.60
N ILE A 113 12.27 0.57 18.44
CA ILE A 113 11.97 1.91 17.92
C ILE A 113 10.55 2.31 18.28
N SER A 114 9.57 1.44 18.01
CA SER A 114 8.16 1.76 18.18
C SER A 114 7.34 0.52 18.51
N PRO A 115 7.00 0.29 19.79
CA PRO A 115 6.08 -0.77 20.20
C PRO A 115 4.69 -0.63 19.57
N GLN A 116 4.25 0.61 19.32
CA GLN A 116 2.97 0.91 18.67
C GLN A 116 2.95 0.40 17.22
N LEU A 117 4.05 0.57 16.48
CA LEU A 117 4.17 0.03 15.12
C LEU A 117 4.07 -1.50 15.12
N ILE A 118 4.82 -2.16 16.01
CA ILE A 118 4.79 -3.63 16.14
C ILE A 118 3.38 -4.12 16.45
N HIS A 119 2.70 -3.49 17.39
CA HIS A 119 1.33 -3.86 17.73
C HIS A 119 0.38 -3.69 16.54
N CYS A 120 0.51 -2.59 15.79
CA CYS A 120 -0.29 -2.32 14.59
C CYS A 120 -0.08 -3.40 13.51
N VAL A 121 1.18 -3.73 13.22
CA VAL A 121 1.55 -4.77 12.24
C VAL A 121 1.05 -6.15 12.69
N ASN A 122 1.21 -6.49 13.97
CA ASN A 122 0.78 -7.79 14.50
C ASN A 122 -0.74 -7.95 14.47
N ASN A 123 -1.50 -6.92 14.80
CA ASN A 123 -2.96 -6.95 14.68
C ASN A 123 -3.39 -7.17 13.22
N TYR A 124 -2.72 -6.49 12.28
CA TYR A 124 -2.97 -6.68 10.85
C TYR A 124 -2.67 -8.12 10.42
N THR A 125 -1.49 -8.66 10.73
CA THR A 125 -1.07 -10.00 10.30
C THR A 125 -1.83 -11.13 10.97
N GLN A 126 -2.36 -10.93 12.18
CA GLN A 126 -3.27 -11.89 12.82
C GLN A 126 -4.66 -11.90 12.18
N SER A 127 -5.15 -10.72 11.75
CA SER A 127 -6.46 -10.60 11.10
C SER A 127 -6.47 -11.06 9.64
N TYR A 128 -5.29 -11.09 9.00
CA TYR A 128 -5.07 -11.63 7.66
C TYR A 128 -4.42 -13.01 7.77
N PRO A 129 -5.19 -14.10 7.90
CA PRO A 129 -4.59 -15.42 8.00
C PRO A 129 -3.66 -15.62 6.81
N MET A 130 -2.42 -16.04 7.10
CA MET A 130 -1.50 -16.55 6.10
C MET A 130 -2.28 -17.56 5.26
N ARG A 131 -2.51 -17.27 3.97
CA ARG A 131 -3.00 -18.32 3.07
C ARG A 131 -1.92 -19.38 3.06
N ASN A 132 -2.19 -20.49 3.74
CA ASN A 132 -1.33 -21.67 3.67
C ASN A 132 -1.24 -22.09 2.19
N PRO A 133 -0.05 -22.38 1.66
CA PRO A 133 0.13 -22.83 0.27
C PRO A 133 -0.59 -24.16 -0.06
N THR A 134 -1.20 -24.83 0.92
CA THR A 134 -1.87 -26.12 0.79
C THR A 134 -3.33 -26.05 0.31
N ASP A 135 -3.87 -24.86 0.03
CA ASP A 135 -5.26 -24.70 -0.44
C ASP A 135 -5.39 -24.53 -1.97
N SER A 136 -4.42 -25.04 -2.72
CA SER A 136 -4.56 -25.32 -4.15
C SER A 136 -4.77 -26.83 -4.30
N LYS A 137 -6.03 -27.24 -4.45
CA LYS A 137 -6.41 -28.58 -4.91
C LYS A 137 -5.97 -28.81 -6.36
#